data_AF-X1RBR5-F1
#
_entry.id   AF-X1RBR5-F1
#
_cell.length_a   1.000
_cell.length_b   1.000
_cell.length_c   1.000
_cell.angle_alpha   90.00
_cell.angle_beta   90.00
_cell.angle_gamma   90.00
#
_symmetry.space_group_name_H-M   'P 1'
#
loop_
_entity.id
_entity.type
_entity.pdbx_description
1 polymer ?
#
loop_
_entity_poly.entity_id
_entity_poly.type
_entity_poly.pdbx_seq_one_letter_code
_entity_poly.pdbx_strand_id
1 'polypeptide(L)'
;MFLSLISLPLAPVALADRGMVPISDVSVYGPGQKAIIAWNGEEETLILSTDVTASNDSQVLELLPLPSKPEIRKGDFASFEQVNLL
;
A
#
# COMPACT_ATOMS: atom_id res chain seq x y z
N MET A 1 -15.70 -37.10 21.87
CA MET A 1 -14.27 -36.79 21.93
C MET A 1 -13.78 -36.64 20.49
N PHE A 2 -13.17 -35.49 20.15
CA PHE A 2 -12.49 -35.17 18.89
C PHE A 2 -13.30 -35.10 17.59
N LEU A 3 -14.00 -34.00 17.30
CA LEU A 3 -14.27 -33.59 15.90
C LEU A 3 -14.76 -32.14 15.78
N SER A 4 -14.11 -31.19 16.47
CA SER A 4 -14.44 -29.76 16.31
C SER A 4 -13.21 -28.86 16.46
N LEU A 5 -12.09 -29.23 15.85
CA LEU A 5 -10.85 -28.45 15.93
C LEU A 5 -10.19 -28.10 14.59
N ILE A 6 -10.93 -28.16 13.47
CA ILE A 6 -10.39 -27.76 12.16
C ILE A 6 -11.41 -26.90 11.44
N SER A 7 -11.55 -25.66 11.89
CA SER A 7 -12.03 -24.56 11.05
C SER A 7 -11.23 -23.30 11.39
N LEU A 8 -9.89 -23.37 11.29
CA LEU A 8 -9.14 -22.13 11.09
C LEU A 8 -9.53 -21.62 9.71
N PRO A 9 -10.10 -20.40 9.59
CA PRO A 9 -10.42 -19.87 8.28
C PRO A 9 -9.11 -19.71 7.51
N LEU A 10 -9.10 -20.19 6.27
CA LEU A 10 -8.22 -19.68 5.22
C LEU A 10 -8.48 -18.17 5.14
N ALA A 11 -7.78 -17.38 5.94
CA ALA A 11 -7.75 -15.95 5.70
C ALA A 11 -7.12 -15.78 4.31
N PRO A 12 -7.78 -15.08 3.38
CA PRO A 12 -7.17 -14.80 2.10
C PRO A 12 -5.83 -14.09 2.35
N VAL A 13 -4.83 -14.39 1.52
CA VAL A 13 -3.57 -13.65 1.54
C VAL A 13 -3.92 -12.20 1.21
N ALA A 14 -4.01 -11.37 2.25
CA ALA A 14 -4.20 -9.94 2.09
C ALA A 14 -2.87 -9.39 1.55
N LEU A 15 -2.87 -9.03 0.26
CA LEU A 15 -1.82 -8.19 -0.31
C LEU A 15 -2.13 -6.77 0.14
N ALA A 16 -1.52 -6.38 1.26
CA ALA A 16 -1.60 -5.02 1.78
C ALA A 16 -0.41 -4.21 1.26
N ASP A 17 -0.71 -3.00 0.82
CA ASP A 17 0.29 -1.99 0.50
C ASP A 17 0.61 -1.15 1.76
N ARG A 18 1.21 0.05 1.61
CA ARG A 18 1.31 1.02 2.72
C ARG A 18 -0.08 1.33 3.28
N GLY A 19 -0.30 1.01 4.55
CA GLY A 19 -1.56 1.25 5.27
C GLY A 19 -1.41 2.23 6.43
N MET A 20 -2.53 2.78 6.89
CA MET A 20 -2.60 3.72 8.02
C MET A 20 -3.62 3.23 9.03
N VAL A 21 -3.24 3.22 10.30
CA VAL A 21 -4.12 2.90 11.43
C VAL A 21 -4.31 4.15 12.28
N PRO A 22 -5.52 4.74 12.31
CA PRO A 22 -5.83 5.84 13.22
C PRO A 22 -5.63 5.40 14.68
N ILE A 23 -4.98 6.24 15.47
CA ILE A 23 -4.84 6.02 16.93
C ILE A 23 -5.91 6.76 17.74
N SER A 24 -6.80 7.47 17.06
CA SER A 24 -7.93 8.22 17.58
C SER A 24 -9.18 7.94 16.73
N ASP A 25 -10.34 8.38 17.19
CA ASP A 25 -11.61 8.21 16.46
C ASP A 25 -11.72 9.22 15.30
N VAL A 26 -10.97 8.95 14.22
CA VAL A 26 -10.97 9.73 12.99
C VAL A 26 -11.07 8.82 11.77
N SER A 27 -11.72 9.33 10.74
CA SER A 27 -11.70 8.69 9.43
C SER A 27 -10.45 9.15 8.67
N VAL A 28 -9.68 8.19 8.15
CA VAL A 28 -8.50 8.44 7.31
C VAL A 28 -8.78 7.89 5.93
N TYR A 29 -8.56 8.71 4.91
CA TYR A 29 -8.78 8.36 3.52
C TYR A 29 -7.50 8.59 2.72
N GLY A 30 -7.01 7.51 2.11
CA GLY A 30 -5.88 7.52 1.19
C GLY A 30 -6.38 7.35 -0.24
N PRO A 31 -6.69 8.43 -0.98
CA PRO A 31 -7.23 8.34 -2.34
C PRO A 31 -6.26 7.74 -3.36
N GLY A 32 -4.94 7.80 -3.09
CA GLY A 32 -3.96 7.33 -4.05
C GLY A 32 -2.54 7.25 -3.52
N GLN A 33 -1.74 6.49 -4.25
CA GLN A 33 -0.30 6.36 -4.06
C GLN A 33 0.40 6.67 -5.38
N LYS A 34 1.51 7.37 -5.31
CA LYS A 34 2.40 7.68 -6.43
C LYS A 34 3.76 7.06 -6.14
N ALA A 35 4.29 6.34 -7.12
CA ALA A 35 5.62 5.75 -7.07
C ALA A 35 6.46 6.29 -8.22
N ILE A 36 7.69 6.71 -7.92
CA ILE A 36 8.71 7.01 -8.93
C ILE A 36 9.83 5.98 -8.77
N ILE A 37 10.15 5.30 -9.86
CA ILE A 37 11.27 4.37 -9.93
C ILE A 37 12.34 5.00 -10.81
N ALA A 38 13.49 5.32 -10.22
CA ALA A 38 14.67 5.77 -10.94
C ALA A 38 15.65 4.60 -11.07
N TRP A 39 16.08 4.30 -12.29
CA TRP A 39 17.05 3.24 -12.58
C TRP A 39 18.10 3.71 -13.59
N ASN A 40 19.38 3.48 -13.28
CA ASN A 40 20.49 3.94 -14.12
C ASN A 40 21.26 2.80 -14.83
N GLY A 41 20.82 1.54 -14.69
CA GLY A 41 21.54 0.36 -15.18
C GLY A 41 22.12 -0.52 -14.06
N GLU A 42 22.35 0.04 -12.89
CA GLU A 42 23.04 -0.59 -11.76
C GLU A 42 22.26 -0.45 -10.45
N GLU A 43 21.70 0.73 -10.19
CA GLU A 43 20.97 1.07 -8.98
C GLU A 43 19.51 1.39 -9.28
N GLU A 44 18.61 0.92 -8.41
CA GLU A 44 17.19 1.28 -8.40
C GLU A 44 16.86 2.08 -7.14
N THR A 45 16.24 3.24 -7.32
CA THR A 45 15.67 4.03 -6.22
C THR A 45 14.16 4.13 -6.39
N LEU A 46 13.42 3.64 -5.38
CA LEU A 46 11.98 3.78 -5.29
C LEU A 46 11.63 4.94 -4.34
N ILE A 47 10.89 5.92 -4.87
CA ILE A 47 10.31 7.02 -4.10
C ILE A 47 8.80 6.82 -4.05
N LEU A 48 8.26 6.65 -2.84
CA LEU A 48 6.83 6.49 -2.62
C LEU A 48 6.25 7.75 -1.98
N SER A 49 5.13 8.22 -2.53
CA SER A 49 4.32 9.29 -1.97
C SER A 49 2.88 8.80 -1.87
N THR A 50 2.21 9.11 -0.77
CA THR A 50 0.81 8.76 -0.54
C THR A 50 0.03 10.04 -0.26
N ASP A 51 -1.08 10.22 -0.98
CA ASP A 51 -2.03 11.28 -0.69
C ASP A 51 -2.92 10.79 0.46
N VAL A 52 -3.02 11.57 1.54
CA VAL A 52 -3.76 11.18 2.75
C VAL A 52 -4.52 12.37 3.29
N THR A 53 -5.77 12.12 3.65
CA THR A 53 -6.62 13.09 4.33
C THR A 53 -7.23 12.45 5.57
N ALA A 54 -7.50 13.28 6.58
CA ALA A 54 -8.18 12.87 7.79
C ALA A 54 -9.34 13.82 8.07
N SER A 55 -10.39 13.32 8.72
CA SER A 55 -11.55 14.14 9.09
C SER A 55 -11.21 15.25 10.09
N ASN A 56 -10.14 15.09 10.88
CA ASN A 56 -9.60 16.07 11.84
C ASN A 56 -8.08 15.93 11.93
N ASP A 57 -7.40 16.92 12.54
CA ASP A 57 -5.98 16.82 12.87
C ASP A 57 -5.73 15.61 13.76
N SER A 58 -4.83 14.72 13.33
CA SER A 58 -4.61 13.44 13.97
C SER A 58 -3.25 12.86 13.63
N GLN A 59 -2.80 11.95 14.48
CA GLN A 59 -1.69 11.05 14.21
C GLN A 59 -2.23 9.71 13.71
N VAL A 60 -1.45 9.04 12.88
CA VAL A 60 -1.73 7.69 12.38
C VAL A 60 -0.47 6.84 12.49
N LEU A 61 -0.64 5.55 12.75
CA LEU A 61 0.45 4.59 12.60
C LEU A 61 0.51 4.12 11.15
N GLU A 62 1.61 4.40 10.48
CA GLU A 62 1.86 3.90 9.13
C GLU A 62 2.52 2.53 9.18
N LEU A 63 2.01 1.61 8.36
CA LEU A 63 2.50 0.24 8.24
C LEU A 63 2.89 0.01 6.78
N LEU A 64 4.18 -0.25 6.54
CA LEU A 64 4.69 -0.66 5.24
C LEU A 64 5.30 -2.06 5.37
N PRO A 65 4.59 -3.13 4.95
CA PRO A 65 5.13 -4.48 5.04
C PRO A 65 6.31 -4.66 4.06
N LEU A 66 7.45 -5.10 4.60
CA LEU A 66 8.66 -5.48 3.85
C LEU A 66 8.95 -6.98 4.05
N PRO A 67 9.46 -7.71 3.04
CA PRO A 67 10.01 -7.21 1.78
C PRO A 67 8.94 -7.04 0.70
N SER A 68 8.64 -5.80 0.35
CA SER A 68 7.91 -5.43 -0.86
C SER A 68 8.94 -5.33 -1.98
N LYS A 69 9.52 -6.46 -2.41
CA LYS A 69 10.45 -6.47 -3.55
C LYS A 69 9.61 -6.24 -4.81
N PRO A 70 9.71 -5.07 -5.47
CA PRO A 70 8.88 -4.77 -6.62
C PRO A 70 9.26 -5.66 -7.81
N GLU A 71 8.28 -6.04 -8.63
CA GLU A 71 8.55 -6.62 -9.94
C GLU A 71 8.84 -5.48 -10.92
N ILE A 72 10.12 -5.32 -11.27
CA ILE A 72 10.57 -4.26 -12.17
C ILE A 72 10.21 -4.63 -13.60
N ARG A 73 9.44 -3.77 -14.26
CA ARG A 73 9.14 -3.87 -15.70
C ARG A 73 9.46 -2.54 -16.36
N LYS A 74 9.77 -2.57 -17.66
CA LYS A 74 9.88 -1.33 -18.45
C LYS A 74 8.55 -0.58 -18.36
N GLY A 75 8.61 0.68 -17.92
CA GLY A 75 7.42 1.53 -17.80
C GLY A 75 6.74 1.75 -19.16
N ASP A 76 5.41 1.79 -19.14
CA ASP A 76 4.58 2.16 -20.28
C ASP A 76 4.08 3.60 -20.10
N PHE A 77 3.96 4.35 -21.19
CA PHE A 77 3.43 5.71 -21.16
C PHE A 77 1.97 5.74 -20.67
N ALA A 78 1.20 4.67 -20.94
CA ALA A 78 -0.17 4.50 -20.42
C ALA A 78 -0.26 4.59 -18.88
N SER A 79 0.82 4.26 -18.16
CA SER A 79 0.87 4.37 -16.70
C SER A 79 0.73 5.83 -16.22
N PHE A 80 1.10 6.82 -17.03
CA PHE A 80 0.92 8.24 -16.70
C PHE A 80 -0.51 8.74 -16.97
N GLU A 81 -1.26 8.08 -17.85
CA GLU A 81 -2.64 8.47 -18.19
C GLU A 81 -3.65 7.95 -17.16
N GLN A 82 -3.36 6.82 -16.50
CA GLN A 82 -4.22 6.23 -15.47
C GLN A 82 -4.38 7.09 -14.20
N VAL A 83 -3.45 8.01 -13.95
CA VAL A 83 -3.46 8.88 -12.76
C VAL A 83 -4.53 9.98 -12.85
N ASN A 84 -5.14 10.21 -14.02
CA ASN A 84 -6.10 11.28 -14.28
C ASN A 84 -7.58 10.83 -14.29
N LEU A 85 -7.90 9.61 -13.84
CA LEU A 85 -9.27 9.05 -13.88
C LEU A 85 -9.99 8.96 -12.52
N LEU A 86 -9.58 9.75 -11.51
CA LEU A 86 -10.30 9.88 -10.24
C LEU A 86 -10.69 11.33 -9.97
#